data_AF-A0A6L6PHT8-F1
#
_entry.id   AF-A0A6L6PHT8-F1
#
_cell.length_a   1.000
_cell.length_b   1.000
_cell.length_c   1.000
_cell.angle_alpha   90.00
_cell.angle_beta   90.00
_cell.angle_gamma   90.00
#
_symmetry.space_group_name_H-M   'P 1'
#
loop_
_entity.id
_entity.type
_entity.pdbx_description
1 polymer ?
#
loop_
_entity_poly.entity_id
_entity_poly.type
_entity_poly.pdbx_seq_one_letter_code
_entity_poly.pdbx_strand_id
1 'polypeptide(L)'
;MVLVVMIDSLQRSQRTALYILRRTKVPQIDNRGQDGQITIFTIRSSAPTLYMPPMRLLVPLLLTISALNATHAAEAPVKTPATVDFKTCDKPEWPKEALRKEQTGTVMLGFLIGEEGKVIDAVLYQSSGFPLLDEAALNGIKRCQFIPRKINGVGISSWTRMQYVWVLDTPEKVKRTLADAETYRTAALAGDTTALYKLARIFRDGVGIQHDNEHYSKLLRGAADRGNAEAEAELASNYFYGQAGIKKDTAQALAWYQRAATHGHAYAQLRIANVYNAPKATPAELAQAADWYRKAAEQGNQDAAYKLGLLYENGRGVAQDYAEAAAWYRKGAEGGDAAASYGLGTLYLRGLGVERDPVQAATWFSKAAGKRMPSAEAALANLYFTGSGMPQNDEEGVKYLRRAAIASNLGAMRQLGQMLSQGDHMLADPAEGAVWLDKVARLSGPLTETEGDW
;
A
#
# COMPACT_ATOMS: atom_id res chain seq x y z
N MET A 1 1.11 -21.72 -1.40
CA MET A 1 1.93 -22.62 -0.59
C MET A 1 1.24 -22.76 0.77
N VAL A 2 0.52 -23.87 1.00
CA VAL A 2 -0.13 -24.15 2.28
C VAL A 2 0.91 -24.86 3.14
N LEU A 3 1.56 -24.14 4.04
CA LEU A 3 2.46 -24.75 5.02
C LEU A 3 1.58 -25.25 6.18
N VAL A 4 1.26 -26.55 6.17
CA VAL A 4 0.61 -27.21 7.30
C VAL A 4 1.71 -27.57 8.29
N VAL A 5 1.82 -26.82 9.39
CA VAL A 5 2.72 -27.17 10.49
C VAL A 5 1.95 -28.06 11.47
N MET A 6 2.14 -29.38 11.34
CA MET A 6 1.75 -30.36 12.36
C MET A 6 2.96 -30.56 13.27
N ILE A 7 2.86 -30.18 14.55
CA ILE A 7 3.84 -30.57 15.57
C ILE A 7 3.20 -31.69 16.38
N ASP A 8 3.78 -32.88 16.26
CA ASP A 8 3.46 -34.00 17.12
C ASP A 8 4.21 -33.83 18.44
N SER A 9 3.49 -33.82 19.55
CA SER A 9 4.09 -33.81 20.89
C SER A 9 3.16 -34.54 21.86
N LEU A 10 3.53 -35.79 22.13
CA LEU A 10 3.06 -36.59 23.24
C LEU A 10 3.40 -35.91 24.57
N GLN A 11 2.54 -35.01 25.07
CA GLN A 11 2.28 -34.84 26.50
C GLN A 11 1.06 -33.91 26.74
N ARG A 12 0.32 -34.24 27.81
CA ARG A 12 -1.05 -33.80 28.15
C ARG A 12 -1.29 -32.27 28.05
N SER A 13 -2.41 -31.93 27.39
CA SER A 13 -3.19 -30.68 27.48
C SER A 13 -2.77 -29.42 26.70
N GLN A 14 -1.99 -29.54 25.61
CA GLN A 14 -1.81 -28.37 24.73
C GLN A 14 -3.00 -28.18 23.77
N ARG A 15 -3.74 -27.09 23.95
CA ARG A 15 -4.72 -26.57 22.98
C ARG A 15 -4.00 -26.22 21.67
N THR A 16 -4.02 -27.12 20.70
CA THR A 16 -3.50 -26.88 19.35
C THR A 16 -4.41 -25.88 18.64
N ALA A 17 -3.93 -24.64 18.47
CA ALA A 17 -4.59 -23.66 17.61
C ALA A 17 -3.96 -23.75 16.22
N LEU A 18 -4.76 -24.03 15.19
CA LEU A 18 -4.31 -24.02 13.81
C LEU A 18 -4.20 -22.57 13.33
N TYR A 19 -3.04 -22.20 12.80
CA TYR A 19 -2.82 -20.86 12.25
C TYR A 19 -2.62 -20.91 10.73
N ILE A 20 -3.58 -20.40 9.96
CA ILE A 20 -3.47 -20.34 8.50
C ILE A 20 -2.87 -18.99 8.10
N LEU A 21 -1.74 -19.00 7.39
CA LEU A 21 -1.15 -17.81 6.78
C LEU A 21 -1.54 -17.75 5.30
N ARG A 22 -2.27 -16.70 4.90
CA ARG A 22 -2.57 -16.41 3.49
C ARG A 22 -1.84 -15.15 3.06
N ARG A 23 -1.08 -15.24 1.98
CA ARG A 23 -0.43 -14.08 1.34
C ARG A 23 -1.33 -13.57 0.21
N THR A 24 -1.66 -12.30 0.24
CA THR A 24 -2.42 -11.60 -0.80
C THR A 24 -1.64 -10.35 -1.21
N LYS A 25 -1.47 -10.11 -2.52
CA LYS A 25 -0.85 -8.88 -3.02
C LYS A 25 -1.96 -7.86 -3.26
N VAL A 26 -1.86 -6.69 -2.64
CA VAL A 26 -2.81 -5.59 -2.81
C VAL A 26 -2.05 -4.34 -3.21
N PRO A 27 -2.27 -3.82 -4.41
CA PRO A 27 -1.64 -2.58 -4.84
C PRO A 27 -2.15 -1.37 -4.07
N GLN A 28 -1.19 -0.53 -3.69
CA GLN A 28 -1.39 0.77 -3.06
C GLN A 28 -0.51 1.77 -3.80
N ILE A 29 -1.09 2.86 -4.31
CA ILE A 29 -0.30 3.91 -4.97
C ILE A 29 0.50 4.63 -3.89
N ASP A 30 1.82 4.75 -4.09
CA ASP A 30 2.66 5.58 -3.23
C ASP A 30 2.50 7.06 -3.62
N ASN A 31 2.94 7.94 -2.72
CA ASN A 31 2.80 9.37 -2.81
C ASN A 31 3.55 10.03 -4.00
N ARG A 32 4.17 9.25 -4.89
CA ARG A 32 4.84 9.72 -6.11
C ARG A 32 4.14 9.23 -7.38
N GLY A 33 2.93 8.67 -7.25
CA GLY A 33 2.21 8.12 -8.38
C GLY A 33 2.86 6.86 -8.94
N GLN A 34 3.76 6.20 -8.18
CA GLN A 34 4.19 4.86 -8.51
C GLN A 34 3.19 3.88 -7.94
N ASP A 35 2.77 2.92 -8.75
CA ASP A 35 2.03 1.76 -8.26
C ASP A 35 2.93 1.07 -7.21
N GLY A 36 2.58 1.16 -5.94
CA GLY A 36 3.16 0.35 -4.89
C GLY A 36 2.37 -0.95 -4.74
N GLN A 37 3.00 -2.00 -4.23
CA GLN A 37 2.31 -3.20 -3.79
C GLN A 37 2.47 -3.34 -2.28
N ILE A 38 1.37 -3.32 -1.55
CA ILE A 38 1.35 -3.85 -0.19
C ILE A 38 1.22 -5.36 -0.30
N THR A 39 2.14 -6.09 0.33
CA THR A 39 1.92 -7.50 0.59
C THR A 39 1.10 -7.62 1.87
N ILE A 40 -0.09 -8.21 1.78
CA ILE A 40 -0.95 -8.51 2.93
C ILE A 40 -0.74 -9.96 3.34
N PHE A 41 -0.40 -10.18 4.62
CA PHE A 41 -0.37 -11.49 5.23
C PHE A 41 -1.54 -11.62 6.20
N THR A 42 -2.53 -12.44 5.85
CA THR A 42 -3.65 -12.79 6.73
C THR A 42 -3.28 -13.99 7.59
N ILE A 43 -3.36 -13.85 8.90
CA ILE A 43 -3.15 -14.90 9.89
C ILE A 43 -4.50 -15.21 10.50
N ARG A 44 -4.96 -16.45 10.39
CA ARG A 44 -6.21 -16.87 11.04
C ARG A 44 -5.93 -17.83 12.16
N SER A 45 -6.54 -17.59 13.32
CA SER A 45 -6.54 -18.53 14.43
C SER A 45 -7.94 -19.08 14.64
N SER A 46 -8.07 -20.40 14.66
CA SER A 46 -9.25 -21.07 15.19
C SER A 46 -8.98 -21.50 16.63
N ALA A 47 -9.71 -20.94 17.60
CA ALA A 47 -9.83 -21.58 18.90
C ALA A 47 -10.64 -22.87 18.71
N PRO A 48 -10.20 -24.04 19.23
CA PRO A 48 -10.95 -25.27 19.07
C PRO A 48 -12.31 -25.13 19.79
N THR A 49 -13.38 -25.04 19.03
CA THR A 49 -14.74 -25.31 19.49
C THR A 49 -14.98 -26.81 19.38
N LEU A 50 -14.98 -27.51 20.52
CA LEU A 50 -15.71 -28.76 20.66
C LEU A 50 -17.20 -28.41 20.50
N TYR A 51 -17.77 -28.59 19.30
CA TYR A 51 -19.18 -28.97 19.09
C TYR A 51 -19.47 -29.17 17.59
N MET A 52 -19.73 -30.42 17.19
CA MET A 52 -20.63 -30.80 16.09
C MET A 52 -21.91 -31.32 16.76
N PRO A 53 -23.11 -31.11 16.18
CA PRO A 53 -23.63 -32.11 15.23
C PRO A 53 -24.53 -31.47 14.12
N PRO A 54 -25.27 -32.27 13.32
CA PRO A 54 -25.08 -32.37 11.87
C PRO A 54 -26.07 -31.50 11.09
N MET A 55 -25.63 -30.82 10.02
CA MET A 55 -26.55 -30.34 9.00
C MET A 55 -26.34 -31.08 7.68
N ARG A 56 -27.37 -31.89 7.41
CA ARG A 56 -27.76 -32.64 6.22
C ARG A 56 -27.04 -32.28 4.91
N LEU A 57 -26.59 -33.36 4.25
CA LEU A 57 -26.29 -33.44 2.83
C LEU A 57 -27.25 -32.59 1.98
N LEU A 58 -26.69 -31.68 1.18
CA LEU A 58 -27.24 -31.34 -0.11
C LEU A 58 -26.51 -32.19 -1.16
N VAL A 59 -27.32 -32.91 -1.92
CA VAL A 59 -27.02 -33.91 -2.95
C VAL A 59 -26.07 -33.35 -4.03
N PRO A 60 -25.15 -34.18 -4.59
CA PRO A 60 -24.30 -33.77 -5.70
C PRO A 60 -25.08 -33.81 -7.02
N LEU A 61 -25.10 -32.71 -7.78
CA LEU A 61 -25.47 -32.75 -9.18
C LEU A 61 -24.20 -32.95 -10.03
N LEU A 62 -24.06 -34.15 -10.57
CA LEU A 62 -23.10 -34.50 -11.62
C LEU A 62 -23.49 -33.76 -12.91
N LEU A 63 -22.58 -32.97 -13.46
CA LEU A 63 -22.60 -32.61 -14.87
C LEU A 63 -21.18 -32.75 -15.44
N THR A 64 -21.06 -33.74 -16.33
CA THR A 64 -19.91 -34.03 -17.17
C THR A 64 -19.64 -32.89 -18.13
N ILE A 65 -18.40 -32.42 -18.23
CA ILE A 65 -17.93 -31.61 -19.35
C ILE A 65 -16.68 -32.26 -19.93
N SER A 66 -16.81 -32.65 -21.20
CA SER A 66 -15.76 -33.18 -22.06
C SER A 66 -14.67 -32.14 -22.31
N ALA A 67 -13.45 -32.64 -22.46
CA ALA A 67 -12.23 -31.85 -22.61
C ALA A 67 -11.97 -31.36 -24.05
N LEU A 68 -11.18 -30.28 -24.11
CA LEU A 68 -10.17 -29.90 -25.12
C LEU A 68 -10.63 -29.31 -26.47
N ASN A 69 -10.26 -28.04 -26.71
CA ASN A 69 -8.99 -27.72 -27.39
C ASN A 69 -8.60 -26.24 -27.25
N ALA A 70 -7.30 -26.01 -27.08
CA ALA A 70 -6.65 -24.70 -27.03
C ALA A 70 -5.84 -24.49 -28.30
N THR A 71 -5.86 -23.27 -28.85
CA THR A 71 -4.86 -22.80 -29.83
C THR A 71 -4.70 -21.28 -29.79
N HIS A 72 -3.44 -20.85 -29.60
CA HIS A 72 -2.80 -19.59 -30.04
C HIS A 72 -3.32 -18.26 -29.45
N ALA A 73 -2.56 -17.18 -29.32
CA ALA A 73 -1.13 -16.89 -29.23
C ALA A 73 -1.00 -15.44 -28.72
N ALA A 74 0.11 -15.15 -28.06
CA ALA A 74 0.73 -13.86 -27.72
C ALA A 74 -0.04 -12.53 -27.86
N GLU A 75 -0.10 -11.79 -26.75
CA GLU A 75 0.06 -10.33 -26.72
C GLU A 75 0.53 -9.91 -25.31
N ALA A 76 1.78 -9.44 -25.20
CA ALA A 76 2.26 -8.69 -24.05
C ALA A 76 1.62 -7.30 -24.08
N PRO A 77 1.16 -6.73 -22.94
CA PRO A 77 1.99 -5.66 -22.37
C PRO A 77 1.81 -5.38 -20.86
N VAL A 78 2.64 -4.44 -20.41
CA VAL A 78 2.56 -3.59 -19.20
C VAL A 78 3.32 -4.11 -17.98
N LYS A 79 4.62 -3.82 -18.03
CA LYS A 79 5.57 -3.49 -16.95
C LYS A 79 4.93 -3.49 -15.56
N THR A 80 5.13 -4.58 -14.82
CA THR A 80 4.72 -4.70 -13.43
C THR A 80 5.50 -3.74 -12.55
N PRO A 81 4.85 -2.98 -11.64
CA PRO A 81 5.57 -2.24 -10.61
C PRO A 81 6.31 -3.21 -9.69
N ALA A 82 7.39 -2.73 -9.07
CA ALA A 82 8.34 -3.49 -8.26
C ALA A 82 7.61 -4.43 -7.26
N THR A 83 7.49 -5.69 -7.67
CA THR A 83 7.05 -6.77 -6.79
C THR A 83 8.03 -6.87 -5.63
N VAL A 84 7.54 -6.89 -4.39
CA VAL A 84 8.36 -7.27 -3.25
C VAL A 84 8.69 -8.75 -3.41
N ASP A 85 9.87 -9.01 -3.98
CA ASP A 85 10.35 -10.34 -4.26
C ASP A 85 11.30 -10.78 -3.15
N PHE A 86 10.96 -11.92 -2.56
CA PHE A 86 11.63 -12.43 -1.39
C PHE A 86 12.58 -13.52 -1.86
N LYS A 87 13.86 -13.39 -1.51
CA LYS A 87 14.80 -14.51 -1.60
C LYS A 87 14.57 -15.47 -0.44
N THR A 88 14.40 -14.94 0.76
CA THR A 88 13.98 -15.66 1.96
C THR A 88 13.18 -14.72 2.86
N CYS A 89 12.18 -15.24 3.58
CA CYS A 89 11.50 -14.49 4.62
C CYS A 89 10.83 -15.46 5.57
N ASP A 90 11.31 -15.51 6.80
CA ASP A 90 10.67 -16.30 7.83
C ASP A 90 9.37 -15.64 8.24
N LYS A 91 8.36 -16.46 8.52
CA LYS A 91 7.14 -15.98 9.14
C LYS A 91 7.54 -15.30 10.47
N PRO A 92 6.97 -14.12 10.79
CA PRO A 92 7.17 -13.54 12.10
C PRO A 92 6.75 -14.56 13.18
N GLU A 93 7.54 -14.64 14.24
CA GLU A 93 7.18 -15.45 15.40
C GLU A 93 6.10 -14.69 16.18
N TRP A 94 4.85 -15.02 15.89
CA TRP A 94 3.72 -14.36 16.53
C TRP A 94 3.53 -14.88 17.95
N PRO A 95 3.54 -14.00 18.98
CA PRO A 95 3.27 -14.40 20.35
C PRO A 95 1.89 -15.05 20.45
N LYS A 96 1.85 -16.34 20.85
CA LYS A 96 0.62 -17.13 20.88
C LYS A 96 -0.37 -16.57 21.90
N GLU A 97 0.14 -15.97 22.96
CA GLU A 97 -0.62 -15.35 24.04
C GLU A 97 -1.31 -14.06 23.56
N ALA A 98 -0.65 -13.29 22.69
CA ALA A 98 -1.20 -12.07 22.11
C ALA A 98 -2.36 -12.41 21.15
N LEU A 99 -2.14 -13.34 20.21
CA LEU A 99 -3.16 -13.75 19.24
C LEU A 99 -4.45 -14.35 19.85
N ARG A 100 -4.40 -14.85 21.08
CA ARG A 100 -5.56 -15.41 21.79
C ARG A 100 -6.36 -14.39 22.59
N LYS A 101 -5.72 -13.30 23.00
CA LYS A 101 -6.33 -12.26 23.86
C LYS A 101 -6.81 -11.06 23.05
N GLU A 102 -6.20 -10.82 21.89
CA GLU A 102 -6.42 -9.63 21.09
C GLU A 102 -7.43 -9.90 19.96
N GLN A 103 -8.25 -8.90 19.65
CA GLN A 103 -9.22 -8.98 18.57
C GLN A 103 -8.53 -8.94 17.21
N THR A 104 -9.31 -9.12 16.14
CA THR A 104 -8.85 -8.88 14.77
C THR A 104 -8.16 -7.52 14.67
N GLY A 105 -6.97 -7.50 14.09
CA GLY A 105 -6.18 -6.30 13.97
C GLY A 105 -5.30 -6.34 12.73
N THR A 106 -4.70 -5.18 12.47
CA THR A 106 -3.73 -5.01 11.42
C THR A 106 -2.57 -4.15 11.89
N VAL A 107 -1.38 -4.47 11.36
CA VAL A 107 -0.21 -3.61 11.41
C VAL A 107 0.33 -3.42 10.00
N MET A 108 0.56 -2.17 9.63
CA MET A 108 1.23 -1.80 8.39
C MET A 108 2.63 -1.32 8.73
N LEU A 109 3.62 -1.95 8.13
CA LEU A 109 5.02 -1.61 8.25
C LEU A 109 5.50 -0.95 6.96
N GLY A 110 6.36 0.04 7.09
CA GLY A 110 7.27 0.46 6.03
C GLY A 110 8.66 -0.05 6.35
N PHE A 111 9.41 -0.51 5.35
CA PHE A 111 10.79 -0.96 5.55
C PHE A 111 11.66 -0.65 4.35
N LEU A 112 12.93 -0.36 4.63
CA LEU A 112 13.94 -0.02 3.65
C LEU A 112 14.71 -1.28 3.27
N ILE A 113 14.49 -1.75 2.05
CA ILE A 113 15.32 -2.79 1.44
C ILE A 113 16.61 -2.11 1.01
N GLY A 114 17.75 -2.62 1.47
CA GLY A 114 19.09 -2.17 1.09
C GLY A 114 19.54 -2.73 -0.25
N GLU A 115 20.71 -2.27 -0.71
CA GLU A 115 21.30 -2.64 -2.00
C GLU A 115 21.64 -4.12 -2.14
N GLU A 116 21.90 -4.80 -1.03
CA GLU A 116 22.11 -6.24 -0.96
C GLU A 116 20.81 -7.02 -0.77
N GLY A 117 19.68 -6.34 -0.62
CA GLY A 117 18.37 -6.92 -0.34
C GLY A 117 18.06 -7.15 1.14
N LYS A 118 18.96 -6.81 2.07
CA LYS A 118 18.67 -6.87 3.52
C LYS A 118 17.80 -5.68 3.94
N VAL A 119 16.99 -5.86 4.99
CA VAL A 119 16.26 -4.74 5.58
C VAL A 119 17.20 -3.89 6.44
N ILE A 120 17.37 -2.62 6.09
CA ILE A 120 18.25 -1.67 6.80
C ILE A 120 17.47 -0.93 7.89
N ASP A 121 16.21 -0.59 7.62
CA ASP A 121 15.34 0.15 8.52
C ASP A 121 13.90 -0.33 8.39
N ALA A 122 13.12 -0.23 9.47
CA ALA A 122 11.72 -0.60 9.51
C ALA A 122 10.97 0.29 10.50
N VAL A 123 9.80 0.77 10.09
CA VAL A 123 8.94 1.63 10.90
C VAL A 123 7.49 1.19 10.82
N LEU A 124 6.76 1.47 11.89
CA LEU A 124 5.33 1.30 11.96
C LEU A 124 4.63 2.46 11.23
N TYR A 125 3.83 2.14 10.21
CA TYR A 125 3.03 3.12 9.47
C TYR A 125 1.65 3.29 10.09
N GLN A 126 1.01 2.18 10.45
CA GLN A 126 -0.32 2.10 11.04
C GLN A 126 -0.39 0.85 11.93
N SER A 127 -1.10 0.94 13.06
CA SER A 127 -1.38 -0.18 13.96
C SER A 127 -2.79 -0.11 14.48
N SER A 128 -3.34 -1.27 14.81
CA SER A 128 -4.61 -1.41 15.54
C SER A 128 -4.44 -1.31 17.07
N GLY A 129 -3.24 -0.97 17.55
CA GLY A 129 -2.95 -0.72 18.97
C GLY A 129 -2.55 -1.97 19.76
N PHE A 130 -1.80 -2.88 19.14
CA PHE A 130 -1.42 -4.17 19.73
C PHE A 130 0.12 -4.32 19.79
N PRO A 131 0.78 -3.79 20.84
CA PRO A 131 2.24 -3.60 20.85
C PRO A 131 3.05 -4.89 20.67
N LEU A 132 2.60 -6.01 21.24
CA LEU A 132 3.30 -7.30 21.12
C LEU A 132 3.30 -7.82 19.67
N LEU A 133 2.20 -7.60 18.94
CA LEU A 133 2.08 -7.98 17.54
C LEU A 133 2.83 -6.99 16.63
N ASP A 134 2.79 -5.71 16.96
CA ASP A 134 3.56 -4.67 16.26
C ASP A 134 5.07 -4.94 16.32
N GLU A 135 5.58 -5.25 17.51
CA GLU A 135 6.98 -5.60 17.73
C GLU A 135 7.37 -6.89 17.02
N ALA A 136 6.53 -7.93 17.10
CA ALA A 136 6.77 -9.19 16.40
C ALA A 136 6.86 -8.98 14.88
N ALA A 137 5.99 -8.13 14.32
CA ALA A 137 6.00 -7.78 12.90
C ALA A 137 7.29 -7.04 12.50
N LEU A 138 7.70 -6.03 13.28
CA LEU A 138 8.92 -5.25 13.05
C LEU A 138 10.19 -6.12 13.15
N ASN A 139 10.24 -7.03 14.12
CA ASN A 139 11.39 -7.93 14.29
C ASN A 139 11.41 -9.03 13.22
N GLY A 140 10.25 -9.50 12.79
CA GLY A 140 10.11 -10.48 11.72
C GLY A 140 10.65 -9.97 10.39
N ILE A 141 10.26 -8.75 9.99
CA ILE A 141 10.66 -8.21 8.68
C ILE A 141 12.17 -7.98 8.55
N LYS A 142 12.85 -7.64 9.66
CA LYS A 142 14.31 -7.45 9.69
C LYS A 142 15.09 -8.73 9.34
N ARG A 143 14.48 -9.91 9.48
CA ARG A 143 15.09 -11.20 9.13
C ARG A 143 14.92 -11.57 7.65
N CYS A 144 14.16 -10.80 6.89
CA CYS A 144 13.86 -11.12 5.50
C CYS A 144 14.93 -10.60 4.55
N GLN A 145 15.16 -11.37 3.49
CA GLN A 145 16.10 -11.10 2.41
C GLN A 145 15.32 -10.92 1.10
N PHE A 146 15.55 -9.80 0.44
CA PHE A 146 14.84 -9.38 -0.76
C PHE A 146 15.73 -9.41 -1.99
N ILE A 147 15.10 -9.35 -3.16
CA ILE A 147 15.77 -9.02 -4.40
C ILE A 147 15.68 -7.49 -4.57
N PRO A 148 16.81 -6.77 -4.44
CA PRO A 148 16.81 -5.32 -4.55
C PRO A 148 16.56 -4.90 -6.01
N ARG A 149 15.90 -3.77 -6.19
CA ARG A 149 15.80 -3.14 -7.51
C ARG A 149 17.18 -2.68 -7.95
N LYS A 150 17.46 -2.79 -9.25
CA LYS A 150 18.69 -2.29 -9.86
C LYS A 150 18.39 -1.21 -10.89
N ILE A 151 19.30 -0.25 -11.03
CA ILE A 151 19.34 0.75 -12.10
C ILE A 151 20.77 0.74 -12.64
N ASN A 152 20.95 0.55 -13.95
CA ASN A 152 22.27 0.41 -14.58
C ASN A 152 23.12 -0.66 -13.87
N GLY A 153 22.53 -1.79 -13.50
CA GLY A 153 23.18 -2.86 -12.74
C GLY A 153 23.50 -2.57 -11.26
N VAL A 154 23.34 -1.32 -10.80
CA VAL A 154 23.59 -0.91 -9.40
C VAL A 154 22.34 -1.15 -8.56
N GLY A 155 22.49 -1.88 -7.46
CA GLY A 155 21.44 -2.06 -6.46
C GLY A 155 21.04 -0.71 -5.85
N ILE A 156 19.73 -0.46 -5.75
CA ILE A 156 19.21 0.72 -5.06
C ILE A 156 18.42 0.31 -3.83
N SER A 157 18.57 1.10 -2.78
CA SER A 157 17.71 0.96 -1.61
C SER A 157 16.33 1.51 -1.95
N SER A 158 15.29 0.86 -1.44
CA SER A 158 13.92 1.32 -1.66
C SER A 158 13.03 1.04 -0.46
N TRP A 159 12.26 2.05 -0.07
CA TRP A 159 11.19 1.88 0.90
C TRP A 159 10.04 1.13 0.24
N THR A 160 9.55 0.12 0.93
CA THR A 160 8.32 -0.60 0.58
C THR A 160 7.45 -0.79 1.81
N ARG A 161 6.26 -1.35 1.63
CA ARG A 161 5.28 -1.56 2.70
C ARG A 161 4.76 -2.98 2.71
N MET A 162 4.42 -3.44 3.90
CA MET A 162 3.78 -4.73 4.12
C MET A 162 2.77 -4.61 5.24
N GLN A 163 1.66 -5.29 5.08
CA GLN A 163 0.58 -5.31 6.05
C GLN A 163 0.40 -6.72 6.58
N TYR A 164 0.40 -6.86 7.90
CA TYR A 164 -0.10 -8.06 8.54
C TYR A 164 -1.52 -7.79 9.00
N VAL A 165 -2.38 -8.79 8.81
CA VAL A 165 -3.75 -8.81 9.28
C VAL A 165 -3.89 -10.11 10.06
N TRP A 166 -4.27 -10.05 11.33
CA TRP A 166 -4.64 -11.25 12.07
C TRP A 166 -6.14 -11.20 12.33
N VAL A 167 -6.75 -12.35 12.16
CA VAL A 167 -8.18 -12.53 12.32
C VAL A 167 -8.38 -13.60 13.39
N LEU A 168 -9.02 -13.18 14.48
CA LEU A 168 -9.48 -14.10 15.51
C LEU A 168 -10.96 -14.40 15.25
N ASP A 169 -11.28 -15.68 15.08
CA ASP A 169 -12.65 -16.16 14.90
C ASP A 169 -13.18 -16.71 16.23
N THR A 170 -13.54 -15.78 17.13
CA THR A 170 -14.17 -16.12 18.42
C THR A 170 -15.54 -16.77 18.22
N PRO A 171 -16.00 -17.66 19.12
CA PRO A 171 -17.33 -18.26 19.05
C PRO A 171 -18.47 -17.23 18.89
N GLU A 172 -18.38 -16.08 19.57
CA GLU A 172 -19.36 -15.00 19.51
C GLU A 172 -19.39 -14.35 18.11
N LYS A 173 -18.23 -14.07 17.54
CA LYS A 173 -18.08 -13.55 16.17
C LYS A 173 -18.63 -14.54 15.14
N VAL A 174 -18.34 -15.83 15.28
CA VAL A 174 -18.90 -16.88 14.40
C VAL A 174 -20.42 -16.90 14.48
N LYS A 175 -20.98 -16.89 15.70
CA LYS A 175 -22.43 -16.85 15.91
C LYS A 175 -23.05 -15.60 15.27
N ARG A 176 -22.41 -14.44 15.42
CA ARG A 176 -22.85 -13.18 14.80
C ARG A 176 -22.79 -13.26 13.26
N THR A 177 -21.69 -13.74 12.69
CA THR A 177 -21.56 -13.86 11.22
C THR A 177 -22.62 -14.77 10.63
N LEU A 178 -22.97 -15.88 11.31
CA LEU A 178 -24.04 -16.77 10.86
C LEU A 178 -25.43 -16.10 10.91
N ALA A 179 -25.71 -15.32 11.96
CA ALA A 179 -26.93 -14.54 12.06
C ALA A 179 -27.01 -13.42 11.00
N ASP A 180 -25.89 -12.73 10.75
CA ASP A 180 -25.76 -11.71 9.72
C ASP A 180 -25.94 -12.33 8.32
N ALA A 181 -25.36 -13.52 8.06
CA ALA A 181 -25.50 -14.23 6.79
C ALA A 181 -26.95 -14.56 6.49
N GLU A 182 -27.71 -15.05 7.48
CA GLU A 182 -29.12 -15.35 7.30
C GLU A 182 -29.96 -14.09 7.06
N THR A 183 -29.65 -13.01 7.78
CA THR A 183 -30.29 -11.70 7.59
C THR A 183 -30.04 -11.15 6.19
N TYR A 184 -28.78 -11.15 5.74
CA TYR A 184 -28.41 -10.68 4.41
C TYR A 184 -28.96 -11.58 3.31
N ARG A 185 -29.06 -12.89 3.53
CA ARG A 185 -29.68 -13.82 2.59
C ARG A 185 -31.14 -13.47 2.35
N THR A 186 -31.92 -13.26 3.41
CA THR A 186 -33.33 -12.87 3.30
C THR A 186 -33.50 -11.52 2.61
N ALA A 187 -32.69 -10.52 2.98
CA ALA A 187 -32.74 -9.20 2.35
C ALA A 187 -32.31 -9.24 0.88
N ALA A 188 -31.27 -10.01 0.53
CA ALA A 188 -30.83 -10.19 -0.85
C ALA A 188 -31.89 -10.89 -1.71
N LEU A 189 -32.61 -11.87 -1.16
CA LEU A 189 -33.76 -12.50 -1.83
C LEU A 189 -34.92 -11.50 -2.04
N ALA A 190 -35.06 -10.51 -1.17
CA ALA A 190 -35.99 -9.40 -1.33
C ALA A 190 -35.49 -8.29 -2.29
N GLY A 191 -34.29 -8.44 -2.88
CA GLY A 191 -33.73 -7.52 -3.87
C GLY A 191 -32.73 -6.49 -3.32
N ASP A 192 -32.37 -6.54 -2.04
CA ASP A 192 -31.37 -5.64 -1.45
C ASP A 192 -29.96 -5.97 -2.00
N THR A 193 -29.43 -5.05 -2.81
CA THR A 193 -28.13 -5.17 -3.46
C THR A 193 -26.95 -5.00 -2.49
N THR A 194 -27.15 -4.23 -1.42
CA THR A 194 -26.14 -4.03 -0.37
C THR A 194 -26.03 -5.28 0.49
N ALA A 195 -27.17 -5.90 0.83
CA ALA A 195 -27.18 -7.19 1.51
C ALA A 195 -26.53 -8.27 0.66
N LEU A 196 -26.78 -8.28 -0.66
CA LEU A 196 -26.15 -9.21 -1.60
C LEU A 196 -24.62 -9.05 -1.61
N TYR A 197 -24.10 -7.82 -1.64
CA TYR A 197 -22.67 -7.54 -1.52
C TYR A 197 -22.08 -7.99 -0.18
N LYS A 198 -22.76 -7.68 0.93
CA LYS A 198 -22.32 -8.09 2.28
C LYS A 198 -22.29 -9.62 2.42
N LEU A 199 -23.28 -10.32 1.86
CA LEU A 199 -23.30 -11.79 1.82
C LEU A 199 -22.13 -12.34 0.99
N ALA A 200 -21.81 -11.73 -0.16
CA ALA A 200 -20.64 -12.12 -0.96
C ALA A 200 -19.36 -12.04 -0.10
N ARG A 201 -19.18 -10.94 0.64
CA ARG A 201 -18.04 -10.78 1.55
C ARG A 201 -17.98 -11.84 2.65
N ILE A 202 -19.11 -12.33 3.15
CA ILE A 202 -19.10 -13.43 4.13
C ILE A 202 -18.54 -14.71 3.50
N PHE A 203 -18.87 -15.04 2.25
CA PHE A 203 -18.29 -16.20 1.53
C PHE A 203 -16.80 -16.01 1.20
N ARG A 204 -16.39 -14.79 0.86
CA ARG A 204 -14.98 -14.41 0.67
C ARG A 204 -14.19 -14.54 1.97
N ASP A 205 -14.78 -14.07 3.06
CA ASP A 205 -14.11 -14.03 4.34
C ASP A 205 -14.20 -15.40 5.02
N GLY A 206 -15.20 -16.25 4.80
CA GLY A 206 -15.24 -17.61 5.37
C GLY A 206 -15.13 -17.65 6.91
N VAL A 207 -15.79 -16.71 7.60
CA VAL A 207 -15.86 -16.69 9.08
C VAL A 207 -17.10 -17.46 9.50
N GLY A 208 -16.95 -18.59 10.19
CA GLY A 208 -18.07 -19.45 10.59
C GLY A 208 -18.70 -20.27 9.47
N ILE A 209 -18.32 -20.02 8.21
CA ILE A 209 -18.66 -20.81 7.03
C ILE A 209 -17.39 -21.13 6.25
N GLN A 210 -17.43 -22.17 5.41
CA GLN A 210 -16.31 -22.47 4.53
C GLN A 210 -16.10 -21.33 3.52
N HIS A 211 -14.86 -20.91 3.34
CA HIS A 211 -14.48 -19.95 2.30
C HIS A 211 -14.83 -20.53 0.92
N ASP A 212 -15.58 -19.77 0.13
CA ASP A 212 -16.10 -20.20 -1.17
C ASP A 212 -15.96 -19.07 -2.21
N ASN A 213 -14.98 -19.21 -3.10
CA ASN A 213 -14.72 -18.23 -4.15
C ASN A 213 -15.81 -18.23 -5.23
N GLU A 214 -16.46 -19.37 -5.49
CA GLU A 214 -17.46 -19.47 -6.55
C GLU A 214 -18.72 -18.71 -6.14
N HIS A 215 -19.22 -18.97 -4.93
CA HIS A 215 -20.35 -18.24 -4.36
C HIS A 215 -20.02 -16.76 -4.18
N TYR A 216 -18.83 -16.42 -3.67
CA TYR A 216 -18.38 -15.03 -3.58
C TYR A 216 -18.43 -14.32 -4.94
N SER A 217 -17.79 -14.88 -5.97
CA SER A 217 -17.69 -14.24 -7.29
C SER A 217 -19.06 -14.09 -7.94
N LYS A 218 -19.96 -15.07 -7.78
CA LYS A 218 -21.33 -15.02 -8.30
C LYS A 218 -22.16 -13.92 -7.62
N LEU A 219 -22.14 -13.86 -6.29
CA LEU A 219 -22.90 -12.87 -5.53
C LEU A 219 -22.34 -11.45 -5.74
N LEU A 220 -21.01 -11.31 -5.78
CA LEU A 220 -20.34 -10.04 -6.05
C LEU A 220 -20.74 -9.50 -7.43
N ARG A 221 -20.68 -10.34 -8.47
CA ARG A 221 -21.14 -9.96 -9.81
C ARG A 221 -22.60 -9.57 -9.81
N GLY A 222 -23.45 -10.35 -9.15
CA GLY A 222 -24.86 -10.02 -9.03
C GLY A 222 -25.12 -8.66 -8.36
N ALA A 223 -24.35 -8.30 -7.32
CA ALA A 223 -24.47 -6.99 -6.68
C ALA A 223 -23.95 -5.86 -7.60
N ALA A 224 -22.82 -6.09 -8.27
CA ALA A 224 -22.23 -5.14 -9.21
C ALA A 224 -23.13 -4.86 -10.42
N ASP A 225 -23.72 -5.91 -11.02
CA ASP A 225 -24.65 -5.79 -12.15
C ASP A 225 -25.88 -4.95 -11.79
N ARG A 226 -26.28 -4.95 -10.51
CA ARG A 226 -27.39 -4.15 -9.97
C ARG A 226 -26.97 -2.77 -9.43
N GLY A 227 -25.75 -2.33 -9.71
CA GLY A 227 -25.30 -0.97 -9.41
C GLY A 227 -24.82 -0.73 -7.97
N ASN A 228 -24.51 -1.77 -7.19
CA ASN A 228 -23.86 -1.55 -5.90
C ASN A 228 -22.40 -1.09 -6.13
N ALA A 229 -22.10 0.15 -5.77
CA ALA A 229 -20.83 0.80 -6.07
C ALA A 229 -19.61 0.10 -5.44
N GLU A 230 -19.77 -0.44 -4.23
CA GLU A 230 -18.73 -1.21 -3.55
C GLU A 230 -18.43 -2.53 -4.28
N ALA A 231 -19.48 -3.25 -4.69
CA ALA A 231 -19.34 -4.48 -5.46
C ALA A 231 -18.72 -4.22 -6.83
N GLU A 232 -19.10 -3.14 -7.52
CA GLU A 232 -18.51 -2.73 -8.79
C GLU A 232 -17.00 -2.46 -8.65
N ALA A 233 -16.59 -1.73 -7.60
CA ALA A 233 -15.19 -1.42 -7.34
C ALA A 233 -14.37 -2.66 -6.92
N GLU A 234 -14.97 -3.55 -6.13
CA GLU A 234 -14.32 -4.81 -5.72
C GLU A 234 -14.20 -5.78 -6.92
N LEU A 235 -15.21 -5.85 -7.78
CA LEU A 235 -15.14 -6.61 -9.03
C LEU A 235 -14.07 -6.04 -9.99
N ALA A 236 -13.99 -4.72 -10.11
CA ALA A 236 -12.94 -4.05 -10.87
C ALA A 236 -11.54 -4.42 -10.34
N SER A 237 -11.38 -4.45 -9.02
CA SER A 237 -10.13 -4.86 -8.38
C SER A 237 -9.78 -6.32 -8.68
N ASN A 238 -10.77 -7.22 -8.62
CA ASN A 238 -10.56 -8.63 -8.94
C ASN A 238 -10.09 -8.83 -10.39
N TYR A 239 -10.67 -8.10 -11.34
CA TYR A 239 -10.20 -8.09 -12.73
C TYR A 239 -8.81 -7.48 -12.89
N PHE A 240 -8.51 -6.38 -12.20
CA PHE A 240 -7.21 -5.73 -12.34
C PHE A 240 -6.06 -6.59 -11.79
N TYR A 241 -6.30 -7.30 -10.68
CA TYR A 241 -5.27 -8.11 -10.00
C TYR A 241 -5.31 -9.60 -10.36
N GLY A 242 -6.35 -10.07 -11.04
CA GLY A 242 -6.55 -11.50 -11.30
C GLY A 242 -6.84 -12.31 -10.02
N GLN A 243 -7.80 -11.85 -9.21
CA GLN A 243 -8.14 -12.44 -7.91
C GLN A 243 -9.45 -13.24 -7.96
N ALA A 244 -9.70 -14.03 -6.92
CA ALA A 244 -10.96 -14.78 -6.73
C ALA A 244 -11.35 -15.71 -7.90
N GLY A 245 -10.35 -16.26 -8.60
CA GLY A 245 -10.56 -17.13 -9.77
C GLY A 245 -10.84 -16.38 -11.08
N ILE A 246 -10.78 -15.04 -11.08
CA ILE A 246 -10.93 -14.20 -12.26
C ILE A 246 -9.55 -13.99 -12.90
N LYS A 247 -9.45 -14.18 -14.22
CA LYS A 247 -8.23 -13.86 -14.97
C LYS A 247 -8.05 -12.33 -15.03
N LYS A 248 -6.80 -11.88 -14.93
CA LYS A 248 -6.47 -10.46 -15.08
C LYS A 248 -6.99 -9.91 -16.41
N ASP A 249 -7.75 -8.82 -16.36
CA ASP A 249 -8.28 -8.09 -17.52
C ASP A 249 -8.41 -6.60 -17.16
N THR A 250 -7.54 -5.77 -17.73
CA THR A 250 -7.48 -4.34 -17.42
C THR A 250 -8.60 -3.55 -18.08
N ALA A 251 -9.14 -4.01 -19.21
CA ALA A 251 -10.24 -3.34 -19.90
C ALA A 251 -11.54 -3.52 -19.12
N GLN A 252 -11.82 -4.75 -18.67
CA GLN A 252 -12.94 -5.02 -17.77
C GLN A 252 -12.79 -4.27 -16.46
N ALA A 253 -11.60 -4.27 -15.85
CA ALA A 253 -11.35 -3.52 -14.63
C ALA A 253 -11.69 -2.02 -14.80
N LEU A 254 -11.24 -1.39 -15.89
CA LEU A 254 -11.52 0.01 -16.14
C LEU A 254 -13.02 0.28 -16.30
N ALA A 255 -13.72 -0.56 -17.08
CA ALA A 255 -15.17 -0.42 -17.27
C ALA A 255 -15.93 -0.48 -15.93
N TRP A 256 -15.56 -1.41 -15.04
CA TRP A 256 -16.17 -1.53 -13.71
C TRP A 256 -15.79 -0.38 -12.78
N TYR A 257 -14.53 0.09 -12.81
CA TYR A 257 -14.15 1.30 -12.06
C TYR A 257 -14.93 2.53 -12.53
N GLN A 258 -15.20 2.65 -13.82
CA GLN A 258 -15.96 3.78 -14.35
C GLN A 258 -17.38 3.80 -13.79
N ARG A 259 -18.05 2.63 -13.78
CA ARG A 259 -19.38 2.47 -13.18
C ARG A 259 -19.37 2.79 -11.68
N ALA A 260 -18.44 2.21 -10.93
CA ALA A 260 -18.31 2.46 -9.49
C ALA A 260 -18.05 3.96 -9.20
N ALA A 261 -17.22 4.61 -10.02
CA ALA A 261 -16.93 6.03 -9.90
C ALA A 261 -18.16 6.90 -10.18
N THR A 262 -18.96 6.55 -11.19
CA THR A 262 -20.24 7.22 -11.47
C THR A 262 -21.26 7.04 -10.35
N HIS A 263 -21.24 5.91 -9.64
CA HIS A 263 -22.03 5.67 -8.43
C HIS A 263 -21.38 6.20 -7.15
N GLY A 264 -20.35 7.05 -7.26
CA GLY A 264 -19.81 7.79 -6.13
C GLY A 264 -18.66 7.13 -5.37
N HIS A 265 -18.21 5.93 -5.75
CA HIS A 265 -17.18 5.22 -4.99
C HIS A 265 -15.81 5.93 -5.04
N ALA A 266 -15.38 6.53 -3.92
CA ALA A 266 -14.18 7.40 -3.83
C ALA A 266 -12.90 6.75 -4.39
N TYR A 267 -12.62 5.48 -4.05
CA TYR A 267 -11.42 4.80 -4.59
C TYR A 267 -11.53 4.60 -6.10
N ALA A 268 -12.73 4.33 -6.63
CA ALA A 268 -12.92 4.17 -8.07
C ALA A 268 -12.75 5.51 -8.80
N GLN A 269 -13.24 6.61 -8.22
CA GLN A 269 -13.01 7.96 -8.73
C GLN A 269 -11.52 8.30 -8.79
N LEU A 270 -10.75 7.98 -7.75
CA LEU A 270 -9.29 8.09 -7.76
C LEU A 270 -8.66 7.26 -8.90
N ARG A 271 -9.13 6.02 -9.12
CA ARG A 271 -8.61 5.16 -10.20
C ARG A 271 -8.88 5.76 -11.58
N ILE A 272 -10.08 6.29 -11.81
CA ILE A 272 -10.44 6.96 -13.06
C ILE A 272 -9.64 8.26 -13.25
N ALA A 273 -9.45 9.05 -12.19
CA ALA A 273 -8.62 10.25 -12.24
C ALA A 273 -7.17 9.95 -12.66
N ASN A 274 -6.58 8.85 -12.17
CA ASN A 274 -5.24 8.43 -12.56
C ASN A 274 -5.15 8.05 -14.05
N VAL A 275 -6.21 7.48 -14.64
CA VAL A 275 -6.27 7.17 -16.07
C VAL A 275 -6.21 8.45 -16.89
N TYR A 276 -6.97 9.48 -16.49
CA TYR A 276 -6.97 10.79 -17.12
C TYR A 276 -5.69 11.61 -16.85
N ASN A 277 -4.89 11.25 -15.85
CA ASN A 277 -3.60 11.88 -15.53
C ASN A 277 -2.41 11.06 -16.05
N ALA A 278 -2.55 10.38 -17.18
CA ALA A 278 -1.47 9.64 -17.81
C ALA A 278 -0.31 10.59 -18.23
N PRO A 279 0.94 10.09 -18.36
CA PRO A 279 2.09 10.93 -18.74
C PRO A 279 1.92 11.73 -20.05
N LYS A 280 1.08 11.24 -20.98
CA LYS A 280 0.80 11.88 -22.28
C LYS A 280 -0.62 12.47 -22.35
N ALA A 281 -1.28 12.68 -21.21
CA ALA A 281 -2.63 13.22 -21.16
C ALA A 281 -2.69 14.63 -21.77
N THR A 282 -3.73 14.86 -22.56
CA THR A 282 -4.09 16.17 -23.11
C THR A 282 -4.58 17.12 -22.01
N PRO A 283 -4.60 18.45 -22.23
CA PRO A 283 -5.17 19.39 -21.26
C PRO A 283 -6.62 19.08 -20.88
N ALA A 284 -7.43 18.59 -21.82
CA ALA A 284 -8.82 18.21 -21.56
C ALA A 284 -8.94 16.98 -20.66
N GLU A 285 -8.09 15.96 -20.86
CA GLU A 285 -8.03 14.80 -19.97
C GLU A 285 -7.53 15.21 -18.58
N LEU A 286 -6.52 16.07 -18.48
CA LEU A 286 -6.05 16.57 -17.18
C LEU A 286 -7.13 17.36 -16.43
N ALA A 287 -7.98 18.11 -17.13
CA ALA A 287 -9.15 18.75 -16.51
C ALA A 287 -10.15 17.72 -15.95
N GLN A 288 -10.42 16.65 -16.70
CA GLN A 288 -11.23 15.53 -16.22
C GLN A 288 -10.59 14.82 -15.01
N ALA A 289 -9.27 14.67 -15.01
CA ALA A 289 -8.54 14.13 -13.86
C ALA A 289 -8.75 15.01 -12.61
N ALA A 290 -8.63 16.33 -12.75
CA ALA A 290 -8.85 17.28 -11.66
C ALA A 290 -10.26 17.15 -11.06
N ASP A 291 -11.28 17.05 -11.91
CA ASP A 291 -12.66 16.88 -11.45
C ASP A 291 -12.88 15.56 -10.70
N TRP A 292 -12.32 14.46 -11.18
CA TRP A 292 -12.41 13.17 -10.50
C TRP A 292 -11.59 13.12 -9.20
N TYR A 293 -10.40 13.72 -9.16
CA TYR A 293 -9.64 13.85 -7.93
C TYR A 293 -10.40 14.70 -6.90
N ARG A 294 -11.04 15.79 -7.32
CA ARG A 294 -11.85 16.64 -6.43
C ARG A 294 -12.96 15.82 -5.76
N LYS A 295 -13.75 15.07 -6.54
CA LYS A 295 -14.82 14.22 -6.01
C LYS A 295 -14.32 13.17 -5.01
N ALA A 296 -13.17 12.55 -5.28
CA ALA A 296 -12.58 11.58 -4.37
C ALA A 296 -12.04 12.25 -3.10
N ALA A 297 -11.38 13.40 -3.24
CA ALA A 297 -10.78 14.16 -2.15
C ALA A 297 -11.84 14.74 -1.19
N GLU A 298 -12.98 15.20 -1.70
CA GLU A 298 -14.12 15.66 -0.91
C GLU A 298 -14.74 14.55 -0.06
N GLN A 299 -14.57 13.29 -0.47
CA GLN A 299 -14.93 12.11 0.32
C GLN A 299 -13.83 11.66 1.29
N GLY A 300 -12.81 12.50 1.51
CA GLY A 300 -11.70 12.21 2.43
C GLY A 300 -10.58 11.37 1.83
N ASN A 301 -10.53 11.16 0.51
CA ASN A 301 -9.40 10.47 -0.12
C ASN A 301 -8.15 11.38 -0.14
N GLN A 302 -7.23 11.14 0.78
CA GLN A 302 -6.00 11.92 0.95
C GLN A 302 -5.06 11.89 -0.27
N ASP A 303 -4.99 10.76 -0.99
CA ASP A 303 -4.14 10.63 -2.19
C ASP A 303 -4.72 11.47 -3.34
N ALA A 304 -6.04 11.46 -3.50
CA ALA A 304 -6.72 12.33 -4.44
C ALA A 304 -6.51 13.82 -4.08
N ALA A 305 -6.56 14.18 -2.79
CA ALA A 305 -6.30 15.55 -2.34
C ALA A 305 -4.87 16.00 -2.70
N TYR A 306 -3.88 15.15 -2.45
CA TYR A 306 -2.50 15.41 -2.87
C TYR A 306 -2.38 15.58 -4.38
N LYS A 307 -2.92 14.66 -5.17
CA LYS A 307 -2.84 14.70 -6.64
C LYS A 307 -3.55 15.92 -7.22
N LEU A 308 -4.67 16.34 -6.63
CA LEU A 308 -5.34 17.59 -7.01
C LEU A 308 -4.48 18.81 -6.68
N GLY A 309 -3.84 18.83 -5.50
CA GLY A 309 -2.89 19.88 -5.13
C GLY A 309 -1.74 20.01 -6.13
N LEU A 310 -1.20 18.88 -6.62
CA LEU A 310 -0.18 18.88 -7.68
C LEU A 310 -0.68 19.47 -9.00
N LEU A 311 -1.94 19.22 -9.39
CA LEU A 311 -2.48 19.79 -10.62
C LEU A 311 -2.60 21.32 -10.52
N TYR A 312 -3.05 21.83 -9.37
CA TYR A 312 -3.10 23.27 -9.10
C TYR A 312 -1.70 23.90 -8.99
N GLU A 313 -0.76 23.26 -8.32
CA GLU A 313 0.62 23.76 -8.17
C GLU A 313 1.30 23.92 -9.53
N ASN A 314 1.06 22.99 -10.45
CA ASN A 314 1.70 22.95 -11.77
C ASN A 314 0.86 23.56 -12.89
N GLY A 315 -0.37 23.99 -12.63
CA GLY A 315 -1.29 24.49 -13.66
C GLY A 315 -1.63 23.45 -14.74
N ARG A 316 -1.74 22.17 -14.36
CA ARG A 316 -1.97 21.06 -15.31
C ARG A 316 -3.45 20.67 -15.32
N GLY A 317 -4.15 20.96 -16.42
CA GLY A 317 -5.60 20.72 -16.55
C GLY A 317 -6.49 21.69 -15.76
N VAL A 318 -5.88 22.53 -14.91
CA VAL A 318 -6.50 23.63 -14.18
C VAL A 318 -5.56 24.84 -14.26
N ALA A 319 -6.08 26.04 -14.01
CA ALA A 319 -5.21 27.21 -13.87
C ALA A 319 -4.27 27.03 -12.67
N GLN A 320 -3.02 27.49 -12.81
CA GLN A 320 -2.07 27.40 -11.72
C GLN A 320 -2.54 28.27 -10.55
N ASP A 321 -2.63 27.66 -9.37
CA ASP A 321 -3.06 28.34 -8.15
C ASP A 321 -2.41 27.69 -6.93
N TYR A 322 -1.43 28.38 -6.35
CA TYR A 322 -0.72 27.89 -5.17
C TYR A 322 -1.57 27.90 -3.90
N ALA A 323 -2.58 28.77 -3.80
CA ALA A 323 -3.45 28.83 -2.64
C ALA A 323 -4.41 27.63 -2.61
N GLU A 324 -4.97 27.27 -3.77
CA GLU A 324 -5.72 26.02 -3.93
C GLU A 324 -4.84 24.80 -3.69
N ALA A 325 -3.62 24.78 -4.25
CA ALA A 325 -2.67 23.71 -3.98
C ALA A 325 -2.40 23.53 -2.48
N ALA A 326 -2.16 24.62 -1.75
CA ALA A 326 -1.97 24.59 -0.30
C ALA A 326 -3.21 24.06 0.45
N ALA A 327 -4.41 24.44 0.04
CA ALA A 327 -5.64 23.95 0.65
C ALA A 327 -5.82 22.43 0.46
N TRP A 328 -5.57 21.91 -0.75
CA TRP A 328 -5.67 20.48 -1.03
C TRP A 328 -4.54 19.67 -0.41
N TYR A 329 -3.31 20.19 -0.39
CA TYR A 329 -2.21 19.58 0.35
C TYR A 329 -2.48 19.53 1.85
N ARG A 330 -3.07 20.58 2.44
CA ARG A 330 -3.48 20.56 3.85
C ARG A 330 -4.48 19.44 4.13
N LYS A 331 -5.54 19.31 3.32
CA LYS A 331 -6.50 18.21 3.46
C LYS A 331 -5.84 16.83 3.38
N GLY A 332 -4.95 16.61 2.42
CA GLY A 332 -4.20 15.35 2.31
C GLY A 332 -3.27 15.11 3.51
N ALA A 333 -2.56 16.14 3.96
CA ALA A 333 -1.61 16.07 5.05
C ALA A 333 -2.29 15.81 6.41
N GLU A 334 -3.47 16.40 6.64
CA GLU A 334 -4.31 16.14 7.82
C GLU A 334 -4.85 14.70 7.82
N GLY A 335 -5.10 14.12 6.64
CA GLY A 335 -5.40 12.69 6.49
C GLY A 335 -4.22 11.76 6.81
N GLY A 336 -2.99 12.29 6.83
CA GLY A 336 -1.76 11.54 7.07
C GLY A 336 -0.92 11.27 5.83
N ASP A 337 -1.21 11.92 4.69
CA ASP A 337 -0.42 11.78 3.47
C ASP A 337 0.95 12.50 3.58
N ALA A 338 2.02 11.74 3.41
CA ALA A 338 3.39 12.24 3.59
C ALA A 338 3.84 13.19 2.48
N ALA A 339 3.44 12.98 1.22
CA ALA A 339 3.78 13.91 0.15
C ALA A 339 2.92 15.16 0.15
N ALA A 340 1.65 15.06 0.56
CA ALA A 340 0.85 16.25 0.84
C ALA A 340 1.51 17.09 1.94
N SER A 341 1.99 16.45 3.01
CA SER A 341 2.76 17.12 4.07
C SER A 341 4.03 17.76 3.51
N TYR A 342 4.79 17.04 2.67
CA TYR A 342 5.98 17.60 2.02
C TYR A 342 5.65 18.79 1.11
N GLY A 343 4.67 18.67 0.22
CA GLY A 343 4.24 19.73 -0.69
C GLY A 343 3.79 20.98 0.08
N LEU A 344 2.99 20.81 1.13
CA LEU A 344 2.57 21.91 1.99
C LEU A 344 3.78 22.58 2.69
N GLY A 345 4.72 21.78 3.21
CA GLY A 345 5.96 22.30 3.79
C GLY A 345 6.78 23.12 2.79
N THR A 346 6.86 22.67 1.53
CA THR A 346 7.52 23.40 0.45
C THR A 346 6.83 24.73 0.14
N LEU A 347 5.49 24.77 0.10
CA LEU A 347 4.75 26.01 -0.11
C LEU A 347 4.98 27.03 1.02
N TYR A 348 4.94 26.58 2.28
CA TYR A 348 5.26 27.45 3.44
C TYR A 348 6.71 27.94 3.42
N LEU A 349 7.68 27.10 3.09
CA LEU A 349 9.09 27.50 3.04
C LEU A 349 9.34 28.60 1.99
N ARG A 350 8.63 28.52 0.87
CA ARG A 350 8.78 29.42 -0.29
C ARG A 350 7.82 30.61 -0.26
N GLY A 351 6.79 30.60 0.57
CA GLY A 351 5.74 31.63 0.58
C GLY A 351 4.87 31.62 -0.67
N LEU A 352 4.56 30.44 -1.23
CA LEU A 352 3.77 30.29 -2.44
C LEU A 352 2.32 29.93 -2.08
N GLY A 353 1.37 30.84 -2.37
CA GLY A 353 -0.05 30.65 -2.05
C GLY A 353 -0.39 30.69 -0.55
N VAL A 354 0.63 30.80 0.30
CA VAL A 354 0.57 30.99 1.76
C VAL A 354 1.66 31.98 2.16
N GLU A 355 1.50 32.65 3.30
CA GLU A 355 2.56 33.46 3.88
C GLU A 355 3.79 32.59 4.18
N ARG A 356 4.98 33.12 3.89
CA ARG A 356 6.23 32.39 4.12
C ARG A 356 6.42 32.14 5.61
N ASP A 357 6.41 30.86 6.00
CA ASP A 357 6.56 30.43 7.39
C ASP A 357 7.48 29.20 7.47
N PRO A 358 8.78 29.40 7.73
CA PRO A 358 9.73 28.31 7.89
C PRO A 358 9.44 27.38 9.09
N VAL A 359 8.75 27.86 10.13
CA VAL A 359 8.39 27.05 11.31
C VAL A 359 7.29 26.05 10.93
N GLN A 360 6.30 26.50 10.17
CA GLN A 360 5.29 25.61 9.58
C GLN A 360 5.93 24.63 8.61
N ALA A 361 6.87 25.08 7.77
CA ALA A 361 7.60 24.19 6.87
C ALA A 361 8.33 23.08 7.63
N ALA A 362 9.08 23.41 8.70
CA ALA A 362 9.75 22.45 9.55
C ALA A 362 8.79 21.44 10.17
N THR A 363 7.62 21.90 10.61
CA THR A 363 6.56 21.05 11.18
C THR A 363 6.03 20.04 10.15
N TRP A 364 5.70 20.49 8.95
CA TRP A 364 5.17 19.62 7.90
C TRP A 364 6.23 18.66 7.33
N PHE A 365 7.47 19.12 7.14
CA PHE A 365 8.57 18.23 6.78
C PHE A 365 8.86 17.19 7.86
N SER A 366 8.78 17.54 9.14
CA SER A 366 8.95 16.59 10.24
C SER A 366 7.88 15.49 10.22
N LYS A 367 6.61 15.84 9.93
CA LYS A 367 5.54 14.84 9.76
C LYS A 367 5.83 13.88 8.60
N ALA A 368 6.25 14.41 7.44
CA ALA A 368 6.60 13.61 6.27
C ALA A 368 7.87 12.74 6.49
N ALA A 369 8.89 13.28 7.16
CA ALA A 369 10.12 12.58 7.53
C ALA A 369 9.86 11.47 8.57
N GLY A 370 8.88 11.66 9.47
CA GLY A 370 8.40 10.61 10.38
C GLY A 370 7.80 9.40 9.64
N LYS A 371 7.26 9.62 8.43
CA LYS A 371 6.83 8.55 7.51
C LYS A 371 7.94 8.10 6.56
N ARG A 372 9.20 8.47 6.82
CA ARG A 372 10.39 8.05 6.05
C ARG A 372 10.34 8.45 4.58
N MET A 373 9.77 9.63 4.27
CA MET A 373 9.84 10.21 2.94
C MET A 373 11.23 10.83 2.71
N PRO A 374 12.08 10.28 1.81
CA PRO A 374 13.48 10.71 1.69
C PRO A 374 13.63 12.18 1.29
N SER A 375 12.72 12.70 0.45
CA SER A 375 12.72 14.12 0.07
C SER A 375 12.42 15.05 1.24
N ALA A 376 11.57 14.63 2.18
CA ALA A 376 11.25 15.38 3.38
C ALA A 376 12.39 15.31 4.41
N GLU A 377 13.05 14.16 4.55
CA GLU A 377 14.26 14.02 5.36
C GLU A 377 15.36 14.95 4.84
N ALA A 378 15.61 15.00 3.53
CA ALA A 378 16.58 15.91 2.93
C ALA A 378 16.20 17.39 3.14
N ALA A 379 14.91 17.74 2.98
CA ALA A 379 14.45 19.11 3.24
C ALA A 379 14.61 19.50 4.71
N LEU A 380 14.28 18.59 5.64
CA LEU A 380 14.44 18.82 7.07
C LEU A 380 15.92 18.95 7.46
N ALA A 381 16.81 18.17 6.85
CA ALA A 381 18.25 18.32 7.03
C ALA A 381 18.72 19.75 6.68
N ASN A 382 18.24 20.29 5.57
CA ASN A 382 18.57 21.66 5.16
C ASN A 382 18.04 22.72 6.13
N LEU A 383 16.87 22.50 6.74
CA LEU A 383 16.37 23.42 7.77
C LEU A 383 17.25 23.38 9.02
N TYR A 384 17.74 22.20 9.41
CA TYR A 384 18.70 22.05 10.50
C TYR A 384 20.05 22.71 10.23
N PHE A 385 20.61 22.60 9.02
CA PHE A 385 21.88 23.25 8.67
C PHE A 385 21.76 24.77 8.64
N THR A 386 20.62 25.29 8.20
CA THR A 386 20.41 26.73 8.01
C THR A 386 19.81 27.43 9.24
N GLY A 387 19.29 26.69 10.21
CA GLY A 387 18.48 27.25 11.30
C GLY A 387 17.18 27.92 10.83
N SER A 388 16.65 27.52 9.66
CA SER A 388 15.47 28.14 9.06
C SER A 388 14.19 27.57 9.67
N GLY A 389 13.56 28.34 10.57
CA GLY A 389 12.30 27.95 11.23
C GLY A 389 12.50 26.99 12.41
N MET A 390 13.75 26.74 12.78
CA MET A 390 14.17 25.91 13.92
C MET A 390 15.61 26.23 14.30
N PRO A 391 16.08 25.91 15.52
CA PRO A 391 17.48 26.10 15.88
C PRO A 391 18.41 25.30 14.95
N GLN A 392 19.53 25.91 14.56
CA GLN A 392 20.55 25.22 13.79
C GLN A 392 21.08 24.02 14.58
N ASN A 393 21.18 22.85 13.93
CA ASN A 393 21.74 21.64 14.50
C ASN A 393 22.33 20.75 13.41
N ASP A 394 23.63 20.87 13.20
CA ASP A 394 24.33 20.15 12.15
C ASP A 394 24.30 18.63 12.36
N GLU A 395 24.35 18.15 13.60
CA GLU A 395 24.31 16.72 13.92
C GLU A 395 22.99 16.07 13.49
N GLU A 396 21.84 16.69 13.85
CA GLU A 396 20.54 16.22 13.38
C GLU A 396 20.38 16.40 11.87
N GLY A 397 20.92 17.49 11.30
CA GLY A 397 20.95 17.71 9.86
C GLY A 397 21.64 16.56 9.11
N VAL A 398 22.86 16.21 9.51
CA VAL A 398 23.65 15.11 8.94
C VAL A 398 22.90 13.79 9.07
N LYS A 399 22.28 13.52 10.22
CA LYS A 399 21.50 12.28 10.45
C LYS A 399 20.33 12.14 9.47
N TYR A 400 19.55 13.19 9.24
CA TYR A 400 18.47 13.16 8.26
C TYR A 400 19.00 13.07 6.82
N LEU A 401 20.09 13.78 6.50
CA LEU A 401 20.71 13.74 5.18
C LEU A 401 21.25 12.34 4.85
N ARG A 402 21.92 11.69 5.81
CA ARG A 402 22.40 10.31 5.69
C ARG A 402 21.25 9.32 5.48
N ARG A 403 20.14 9.45 6.22
CA ARG A 403 18.94 8.62 6.00
C ARG A 403 18.39 8.77 4.59
N ALA A 404 18.23 10.01 4.12
CA ALA A 404 17.74 10.29 2.77
C ALA A 404 18.68 9.72 1.70
N ALA A 405 19.99 9.85 1.88
CA ALA A 405 21.01 9.31 1.00
C ALA A 405 20.99 7.76 0.98
N ILE A 406 20.93 7.10 2.15
CA ILE A 406 20.80 5.63 2.24
C ILE A 406 19.52 5.14 1.56
N ALA A 407 18.44 5.92 1.63
CA ALA A 407 17.18 5.67 0.94
C ALA A 407 17.20 6.05 -0.57
N SER A 408 18.38 6.18 -1.16
CA SER A 408 18.58 6.45 -2.60
C SER A 408 18.00 7.79 -3.10
N ASN A 409 17.89 8.80 -2.24
CA ASN A 409 17.63 10.17 -2.71
C ASN A 409 18.91 10.76 -3.34
N LEU A 410 18.91 10.93 -4.67
CA LEU A 410 20.08 11.42 -5.42
C LEU A 410 20.55 12.81 -4.98
N GLY A 411 19.62 13.70 -4.61
CA GLY A 411 19.96 15.04 -4.11
C GLY A 411 20.72 14.96 -2.79
N ALA A 412 20.21 14.17 -1.85
CA ALA A 412 20.84 13.94 -0.55
C ALA A 412 22.20 13.22 -0.68
N MET A 413 22.32 12.21 -1.55
CA MET A 413 23.60 11.55 -1.82
C MET A 413 24.66 12.54 -2.33
N ARG A 414 24.28 13.38 -3.29
CA ARG A 414 25.19 14.38 -3.86
C ARG A 414 25.62 15.40 -2.80
N GLN A 415 24.67 15.92 -2.05
CA GLN A 415 24.92 16.89 -0.98
C GLN A 415 25.82 16.28 0.11
N LEU A 416 25.51 15.07 0.58
CA LEU A 416 26.33 14.36 1.57
C LEU A 416 27.75 14.12 1.06
N GLY A 417 27.90 13.67 -0.18
CA GLY A 417 29.20 13.46 -0.80
C GLY A 417 30.04 14.74 -0.89
N GLN A 418 29.41 15.87 -1.20
CA GLN A 418 30.08 17.17 -1.22
C GLN A 418 30.48 17.63 0.19
N MET A 419 29.58 17.54 1.16
CA MET A 419 29.84 17.92 2.56
C MET A 419 30.98 17.11 3.17
N LEU A 420 30.99 15.78 2.96
CA LEU A 420 32.08 14.90 3.39
C LEU A 420 33.41 15.23 2.71
N SER A 421 33.38 15.65 1.44
CA SER A 421 34.59 16.03 0.72
C SER A 421 35.19 17.35 1.24
N GLN A 422 34.35 18.26 1.72
CA GLN A 422 34.74 19.64 2.07
C GLN A 422 34.86 19.86 3.59
N GLY A 423 34.25 19.02 4.41
CA GLY A 423 34.13 19.23 5.86
C GLY A 423 33.12 20.33 6.23
N ASP A 424 32.04 20.45 5.46
CA ASP A 424 31.00 21.46 5.68
C ASP A 424 29.90 20.90 6.59
N HIS A 425 29.59 21.60 7.69
CA HIS A 425 28.71 21.17 8.81
C HIS A 425 29.08 19.81 9.47
N MET A 426 30.16 19.16 9.05
CA MET A 426 30.63 17.89 9.59
C MET A 426 32.12 17.70 9.33
N LEU A 427 32.76 16.74 10.02
CA LEU A 427 34.15 16.39 9.72
C LEU A 427 34.30 15.85 8.29
N ALA A 428 35.37 16.29 7.61
CA ALA A 428 35.68 15.82 6.28
C ALA A 428 36.06 14.33 6.30
N ASP A 429 35.47 13.58 5.37
CA ASP A 429 35.88 12.23 4.98
C ASP A 429 35.78 12.14 3.44
N PRO A 430 36.81 12.60 2.71
CA PRO A 430 36.80 12.59 1.26
C PRO A 430 36.68 11.19 0.65
N ALA A 431 37.08 10.14 1.38
CA ALA A 431 36.96 8.76 0.91
C ALA A 431 35.49 8.33 0.91
N GLU A 432 34.77 8.58 2.01
CA GLU A 432 33.31 8.35 2.05
C GLU A 432 32.59 9.27 1.05
N GLY A 433 33.01 10.53 0.95
CA GLY A 433 32.45 11.50 0.00
C GLY A 433 32.52 11.02 -1.45
N ALA A 434 33.67 10.47 -1.86
CA ALA A 434 33.87 9.90 -3.18
C ALA A 434 32.95 8.69 -3.45
N VAL A 435 32.69 7.83 -2.46
CA VAL A 435 31.78 6.68 -2.60
C VAL A 435 30.36 7.14 -2.95
N TRP A 436 29.85 8.17 -2.25
CA TRP A 436 28.52 8.70 -2.53
C TRP A 436 28.43 9.35 -3.91
N LEU A 437 29.44 10.14 -4.30
CA LEU A 437 29.47 10.81 -5.60
C LEU A 437 29.63 9.85 -6.77
N ASP A 438 30.49 8.83 -6.64
CA ASP A 438 30.62 7.75 -7.62
C ASP A 438 29.29 7.02 -7.82
N LYS A 439 28.60 6.72 -6.73
CA LYS A 439 27.28 6.08 -6.80
C LYS A 439 26.26 6.95 -7.53
N VAL A 440 26.24 8.27 -7.26
CA VAL A 440 25.39 9.21 -8.01
C VAL A 440 25.72 9.17 -9.50
N ALA A 441 27.00 9.14 -9.87
CA ALA A 441 27.42 9.06 -11.27
C ALA A 441 26.91 7.78 -11.95
N ARG A 442 27.06 6.61 -11.31
CA ARG A 442 26.56 5.34 -11.84
C ARG A 442 25.04 5.31 -12.00
N LEU A 443 24.30 5.88 -11.04
CA LEU A 443 22.83 5.96 -11.09
C LEU A 443 22.32 6.99 -12.10
N SER A 444 23.12 8.01 -12.43
CA SER A 444 22.75 9.09 -13.37
C SER A 444 23.21 8.84 -14.81
N GLY A 445 23.93 7.73 -15.06
CA GLY A 445 24.42 7.36 -16.39
C GLY A 445 23.28 7.02 -17.37
N PRO A 446 23.52 7.13 -18.70
CA PRO A 446 22.53 6.76 -19.71
C PRO A 446 22.11 5.30 -19.51
N LEU A 447 20.80 5.04 -19.59
CA LEU A 447 20.26 3.68 -19.57
C LEU A 447 20.88 2.94 -20.75
N THR A 448 21.69 1.91 -20.49
CA THR A 448 22.28 1.10 -21.57
C THR A 448 21.16 0.39 -22.33
N GLU A 449 21.14 0.52 -23.67
CA GLU A 449 20.06 0.08 -24.58
C GLU A 449 19.68 -1.42 -24.48
N THR A 450 20.44 -2.24 -23.75
CA THR A 450 20.07 -3.62 -23.44
C THR A 450 18.96 -3.75 -22.38
N GLU A 451 18.57 -2.65 -21.73
CA GLU A 451 17.47 -2.61 -20.75
C GLU A 451 16.23 -1.84 -21.27
N GLY A 452 16.14 -1.69 -22.60
CA GLY A 452 15.11 -0.90 -23.30
C GLY A 452 13.74 -1.55 -23.49
N ASP A 453 13.48 -2.73 -22.91
CA ASP A 453 12.26 -3.50 -23.16
C ASP A 453 11.61 -4.08 -21.88
N TRP A 454 11.52 -3.29 -20.78
CA TRP A 454 10.86 -3.78 -19.54
C TRP A 454 10.09 -2.79 -18.72
#